data_AF-A0A1F5IC40-F1
#
_entry.id   AF-A0A1F5IC40-F1
#
_cell.length_a   1.000
_cell.length_b   1.000
_cell.length_c   1.000
_cell.angle_alpha   90.00
_cell.angle_beta   90.00
_cell.angle_gamma   90.00
#
_symmetry.space_group_name_H-M   'P 1'
#
loop_
_entity.id
_entity.type
_entity.pdbx_description
1 polymer ?
#
loop_
_entity_poly.entity_id
_entity_poly.type
_entity_poly.pdbx_seq_one_letter_code
_entity_poly.pdbx_strand_id
1 'polypeptide(L)'
;MENAESPKLLSEIDKIIAQNSEVKKTGVGGYVFWGLAIPPFTTIWTMYAASKKGVLHILVPTMTLVYTILFALFSFSVIYSPKSFADVSAVKFATQVQLPTVPSWIVASTIILTILGILGGWYFRGVAKKQGSLSKVLMVSLLGILLLQFFVEFRELVFINTVIRKSIGDIYPGL
;
A
#
# COMPACT_ATOMS: atom_id res chain seq x y z
N MET A 1 32.62 46.58 -27.08
CA MET A 1 32.73 45.90 -25.78
C MET A 1 31.69 44.79 -25.80
N GLU A 2 32.16 43.57 -26.01
CA GLU A 2 31.31 42.38 -26.18
C GLU A 2 30.97 41.82 -24.79
N ASN A 3 29.67 41.68 -24.51
CA ASN A 3 29.12 41.40 -23.18
C ASN A 3 29.38 39.93 -22.79
N ALA A 4 30.39 39.70 -21.95
CA ALA A 4 30.84 38.39 -21.49
C ALA A 4 30.03 37.80 -20.30
N GLU A 5 28.71 38.01 -20.26
CA GLU A 5 27.84 37.51 -19.16
C GLU A 5 27.02 36.25 -19.51
N SER A 6 27.08 35.77 -20.76
CA SER A 6 26.24 34.67 -21.25
C SER A 6 26.59 33.22 -20.78
N PRO A 7 27.82 32.85 -20.37
CA PRO A 7 28.12 31.43 -20.12
C PRO A 7 27.58 30.89 -18.78
N LYS A 8 27.38 31.75 -17.77
CA LYS A 8 26.84 31.32 -16.46
C LYS A 8 25.33 31.02 -16.52
N LEU A 9 24.58 31.83 -17.25
CA LEU A 9 23.12 31.65 -17.37
C LEU A 9 22.77 30.36 -18.13
N LEU A 10 23.52 30.05 -19.20
CA LEU A 10 23.37 28.80 -19.96
C LEU A 10 23.73 27.57 -19.11
N SER A 11 24.81 27.64 -18.32
CA SER A 11 25.19 26.59 -17.38
C SER A 11 24.14 26.34 -16.28
N GLU A 12 23.45 27.37 -15.81
CA GLU A 12 22.38 27.23 -14.82
C GLU A 12 21.11 26.65 -15.43
N ILE A 13 20.76 27.06 -16.66
CA ILE A 13 19.65 26.50 -17.42
C ILE A 13 19.90 25.02 -17.73
N ASP A 14 21.11 24.65 -18.16
CA ASP A 14 21.48 23.25 -18.40
C ASP A 14 21.44 22.42 -17.11
N LYS A 15 21.84 22.99 -15.97
CA LYS A 15 21.66 22.34 -14.67
C LYS A 15 20.20 22.14 -14.32
N ILE A 16 19.34 23.13 -14.55
CA ILE A 16 17.89 23.03 -14.29
C ILE A 16 17.25 21.99 -15.23
N ILE A 17 17.66 21.93 -16.49
CA ILE A 17 17.17 20.95 -17.48
C ILE A 17 17.67 19.54 -17.13
N ALA A 18 18.94 19.39 -16.74
CA ALA A 18 19.50 18.13 -16.28
C ALA A 18 18.81 17.63 -15.00
N GLN A 19 18.57 18.52 -14.03
CA GLN A 19 17.88 18.21 -12.78
C GLN A 19 16.41 17.82 -13.04
N ASN A 20 15.71 18.51 -13.95
CA ASN A 20 14.36 18.13 -14.39
C ASN A 20 14.34 16.79 -15.15
N SER A 21 15.40 16.45 -15.86
CA SER A 21 15.55 15.19 -16.60
C SER A 21 15.87 14.02 -15.68
N GLU A 22 16.65 14.22 -14.61
CA GLU A 22 16.90 13.21 -13.57
C GLU A 22 15.63 12.90 -12.76
N VAL A 23 14.86 13.93 -12.37
CA VAL A 23 13.56 13.74 -11.68
C VAL A 23 12.60 12.91 -12.54
N LYS A 24 12.61 13.07 -13.87
CA LYS A 24 11.83 12.23 -14.81
C LYS A 24 12.32 10.78 -14.92
N LYS A 25 13.61 10.51 -14.65
CA LYS A 25 14.21 9.16 -14.77
C LYS A 25 14.32 8.39 -13.46
N THR A 26 14.02 9.01 -12.31
CA THR A 26 14.26 8.34 -11.03
C THR A 26 13.16 7.31 -10.74
N GLY A 27 13.44 6.04 -11.07
CA GLY A 27 12.56 4.92 -10.82
C GLY A 27 12.47 4.57 -9.33
N VAL A 28 11.25 4.49 -8.80
CA VAL A 28 11.01 4.10 -7.40
C VAL A 28 10.73 2.60 -7.20
N GLY A 29 10.71 1.82 -8.30
CA GLY A 29 10.31 0.41 -8.28
C GLY A 29 11.16 -0.47 -7.35
N GLY A 30 12.48 -0.23 -7.28
CA GLY A 30 13.36 -0.95 -6.36
C GLY A 30 13.00 -0.70 -4.89
N TYR A 31 12.65 0.54 -4.52
CA TYR A 31 12.19 0.85 -3.16
C TYR A 31 10.83 0.20 -2.88
N VAL A 32 9.94 0.13 -3.86
CA VAL A 32 8.64 -0.55 -3.73
C VAL A 32 8.84 -2.04 -3.47
N PHE A 33 9.65 -2.71 -4.29
CA PHE A 33 9.94 -4.13 -4.15
C PHE A 33 10.55 -4.45 -2.78
N TRP A 34 11.65 -3.76 -2.42
CA TRP A 34 12.30 -4.01 -1.14
C TRP A 34 11.44 -3.62 0.05
N GLY A 35 10.63 -2.55 -0.09
CA GLY A 35 9.81 -2.08 1.02
C GLY A 35 8.64 -2.99 1.34
N LEU A 36 8.17 -3.78 0.37
CA LEU A 36 7.11 -4.78 0.55
C LEU A 36 7.63 -6.18 0.91
N ALA A 37 8.95 -6.41 0.93
CA ALA A 37 9.51 -7.74 1.18
C ALA A 37 9.27 -8.22 2.62
N ILE A 38 9.51 -7.38 3.63
CA ILE A 38 9.30 -7.71 5.06
C ILE A 38 8.76 -6.49 5.83
N PRO A 39 7.47 -6.14 5.63
CA PRO A 39 6.83 -5.05 6.38
C PRO A 39 6.79 -5.37 7.89
N PRO A 40 6.86 -4.37 8.79
CA PRO A 40 6.95 -2.93 8.50
C PRO A 40 8.39 -2.40 8.38
N PHE A 41 9.39 -3.18 8.81
CA PHE A 41 10.78 -2.71 8.93
C PHE A 41 11.39 -2.33 7.58
N THR A 42 11.18 -3.14 6.54
CA THR A 42 11.69 -2.82 5.20
C THR A 42 10.98 -1.63 4.58
N THR A 43 9.70 -1.43 4.90
CA THR A 43 8.93 -0.26 4.45
C THR A 43 9.49 1.03 5.03
N ILE A 44 9.78 1.05 6.34
CA ILE A 44 10.40 2.20 7.01
C ILE A 44 11.79 2.47 6.44
N TRP A 45 12.61 1.43 6.27
CA TRP A 45 13.95 1.54 5.71
C TRP A 45 13.95 2.14 4.30
N THR A 46 13.08 1.64 3.41
CA THR A 46 12.98 2.15 2.04
C THR A 46 12.45 3.57 1.97
N MET A 47 11.53 3.96 2.86
CA MET A 47 11.11 5.36 3.00
C MET A 47 12.25 6.26 3.46
N TYR A 48 13.06 5.81 4.43
CA TYR A 48 14.24 6.55 4.88
C TYR A 48 15.26 6.72 3.74
N ALA A 49 15.59 5.64 3.03
CA ALA A 49 16.49 5.68 1.89
C ALA A 49 15.98 6.58 0.76
N ALA A 50 14.68 6.54 0.47
CA ALA A 50 14.04 7.40 -0.53
C ALA A 50 14.00 8.87 -0.12
N SER A 51 13.85 9.17 1.18
CA SER A 51 13.95 10.52 1.71
C SER A 51 15.36 11.08 1.51
N LYS A 52 16.40 10.29 1.84
CA LYS A 52 17.80 10.69 1.63
C LYS A 52 18.15 10.94 0.17
N LYS A 53 17.48 10.26 -0.77
CA LYS A 53 17.66 10.45 -2.22
C LYS A 53 16.63 11.40 -2.86
N GLY A 54 15.81 12.08 -2.06
CA GLY A 54 14.85 13.08 -2.57
C GLY A 54 13.65 12.53 -3.35
N VAL A 55 13.45 11.22 -3.42
CA VAL A 55 12.40 10.57 -4.23
C VAL A 55 11.16 10.18 -3.43
N LEU A 56 11.11 10.54 -2.15
CA LEU A 56 9.99 10.19 -1.26
C LEU A 56 8.63 10.65 -1.80
N HIS A 57 8.59 11.83 -2.43
CA HIS A 57 7.40 12.43 -3.01
C HIS A 57 6.77 11.59 -4.14
N ILE A 58 7.56 10.77 -4.84
CA ILE A 58 7.08 9.80 -5.84
C ILE A 58 6.87 8.42 -5.20
N LEU A 59 7.71 8.05 -4.23
CA LEU A 59 7.63 6.74 -3.57
C LEU A 59 6.34 6.58 -2.78
N VAL A 60 5.98 7.53 -1.91
CA VAL A 60 4.83 7.39 -1.00
C VAL A 60 3.51 7.15 -1.76
N PRO A 61 3.15 7.94 -2.79
CA PRO A 61 1.97 7.65 -3.61
C PRO A 61 2.05 6.30 -4.34
N THR A 62 3.24 5.91 -4.82
CA THR A 62 3.44 4.64 -5.51
C THR A 62 3.28 3.45 -4.57
N MET A 63 3.87 3.53 -3.37
CA MET A 63 3.70 2.53 -2.31
C MET A 63 2.24 2.42 -1.87
N THR A 64 1.56 3.56 -1.69
CA THR A 64 0.14 3.58 -1.32
C THR A 64 -0.70 2.83 -2.35
N LEU A 65 -0.48 3.11 -3.64
CA LEU A 65 -1.19 2.42 -4.71
C LEU A 65 -0.94 0.90 -4.69
N VAL A 66 0.33 0.48 -4.66
CA VAL A 66 0.68 -0.94 -4.73
C VAL A 66 0.20 -1.68 -3.49
N TYR A 67 0.40 -1.11 -2.30
CA TYR A 67 -0.06 -1.69 -1.06
C TYR A 67 -1.59 -1.77 -1.02
N THR A 68 -2.31 -0.75 -1.51
CA THR A 68 -3.78 -0.79 -1.57
C THR A 68 -4.29 -1.92 -2.46
N ILE A 69 -3.59 -2.24 -3.55
CA ILE A 69 -3.96 -3.39 -4.40
C ILE A 69 -3.77 -4.70 -3.62
N LEU A 70 -2.63 -4.87 -2.95
CA LEU A 70 -2.36 -6.06 -2.13
C LEU A 70 -3.35 -6.20 -0.98
N PHE A 71 -3.64 -5.10 -0.28
CA PHE A 71 -4.66 -4.97 0.74
C PHE A 71 -6.02 -5.43 0.22
N ALA A 72 -6.49 -4.87 -0.89
CA ALA A 72 -7.80 -5.23 -1.44
C ALA A 72 -7.89 -6.71 -1.81
N LEU A 73 -6.83 -7.30 -2.39
CA LEU A 73 -6.78 -8.73 -2.71
C LEU A 73 -6.77 -9.61 -1.45
N PHE A 74 -6.00 -9.21 -0.43
CA PHE A 74 -5.96 -9.90 0.85
C PHE A 74 -7.32 -9.84 1.55
N SER A 75 -7.89 -8.66 1.73
CA SER A 75 -9.20 -8.46 2.38
C SER A 75 -10.31 -9.17 1.63
N PHE A 76 -10.31 -9.15 0.30
CA PHE A 76 -11.24 -9.95 -0.50
C PHE A 76 -11.12 -11.44 -0.14
N SER A 77 -9.90 -11.96 -0.05
CA SER A 77 -9.69 -13.36 0.35
C SER A 77 -10.26 -13.63 1.74
N VAL A 78 -10.05 -12.74 2.71
CA VAL A 78 -10.56 -12.88 4.09
C VAL A 78 -12.08 -12.82 4.16
N ILE A 79 -12.71 -11.93 3.39
CA ILE A 79 -14.16 -11.73 3.41
C ILE A 79 -14.90 -12.96 2.85
N TYR A 80 -14.36 -13.57 1.79
CA TYR A 80 -15.01 -14.68 1.10
C TYR A 80 -14.58 -16.06 1.63
N SER A 81 -13.42 -16.19 2.26
CA SER A 81 -12.90 -17.49 2.72
C SER A 81 -13.81 -18.26 3.68
N PRO A 82 -14.52 -17.64 4.65
CA PRO A 82 -15.38 -18.39 5.57
C PRO A 82 -16.50 -19.11 4.81
N LYS A 83 -17.19 -18.42 3.90
CA LYS A 83 -18.25 -19.05 3.11
C LYS A 83 -17.72 -20.22 2.29
N SER A 84 -16.60 -20.02 1.58
CA SER A 84 -15.98 -21.10 0.80
C SER A 84 -15.56 -22.29 1.68
N PHE A 85 -15.10 -22.05 2.90
CA PHE A 85 -14.77 -23.11 3.84
C PHE A 85 -16.02 -23.90 4.28
N ALA A 86 -17.10 -23.20 4.66
CA ALA A 86 -18.35 -23.84 5.07
C ALA A 86 -18.95 -24.70 3.95
N ASP A 87 -18.93 -24.19 2.72
CA ASP A 87 -19.44 -24.91 1.55
C ASP A 87 -18.64 -26.21 1.30
N VAL A 88 -17.31 -26.15 1.39
CA VAL A 88 -16.45 -27.34 1.23
C VAL A 88 -16.59 -28.30 2.40
N SER A 89 -16.70 -27.81 3.64
CA SER A 89 -16.82 -28.67 4.82
C SER A 89 -18.14 -29.43 4.85
N ALA A 90 -19.24 -28.79 4.44
CA ALA A 90 -20.55 -29.42 4.33
C ALA A 90 -20.54 -30.59 3.34
N VAL A 91 -19.86 -30.42 2.20
CA VAL A 91 -19.76 -31.47 1.17
C VAL A 91 -18.79 -32.59 1.56
N LYS A 92 -17.62 -32.25 2.13
CA LYS A 92 -16.55 -33.23 2.39
C LYS A 92 -16.66 -33.96 3.73
N PHE A 93 -17.12 -33.27 4.76
CA PHE A 93 -17.18 -33.82 6.12
C PHE A 93 -18.61 -34.08 6.60
N ALA A 94 -19.63 -33.86 5.76
CA ALA A 94 -21.04 -33.93 6.12
C ALA A 94 -21.38 -33.13 7.40
N THR A 95 -20.56 -32.12 7.72
CA THR A 95 -20.62 -31.37 8.96
C THR A 95 -20.93 -29.91 8.64
N GLN A 96 -22.00 -29.37 9.23
CA GLN A 96 -22.30 -27.95 9.13
C GLN A 96 -21.48 -27.18 10.16
N VAL A 97 -20.42 -26.50 9.70
CA VAL A 97 -19.57 -25.67 10.54
C VAL A 97 -20.19 -24.27 10.63
N GLN A 98 -20.59 -23.84 11.83
CA GLN A 98 -21.08 -22.48 12.06
C GLN A 98 -19.92 -21.51 12.22
N LEU A 99 -19.54 -20.89 11.10
CA LEU A 99 -18.47 -19.91 11.08
C LEU A 99 -18.93 -18.54 11.55
N PRO A 100 -18.06 -17.78 12.23
CA PRO A 100 -18.36 -16.41 12.59
C PRO A 100 -18.48 -15.54 11.34
N THR A 101 -19.47 -14.65 11.33
CA THR A 101 -19.65 -13.66 10.26
C THR A 101 -18.55 -12.61 10.32
N VAL A 102 -18.06 -12.20 9.15
CA VAL A 102 -17.09 -11.10 9.03
C VAL A 102 -17.74 -9.81 9.55
N PRO A 103 -17.12 -9.09 10.50
CA PRO A 103 -17.65 -7.82 10.99
C PRO A 103 -17.88 -6.80 9.86
N SER A 104 -19.07 -6.18 9.82
CA SER A 104 -19.45 -5.23 8.77
C SER A 104 -18.54 -4.02 8.66
N TRP A 105 -17.97 -3.56 9.79
CA TRP A 105 -17.04 -2.45 9.80
C TRP A 105 -15.72 -2.78 9.07
N ILE A 106 -15.26 -4.04 9.07
CA ILE A 106 -14.08 -4.48 8.30
C ILE A 106 -14.38 -4.28 6.83
N VAL A 107 -15.50 -4.83 6.35
CA VAL A 107 -15.94 -4.71 4.96
C VAL A 107 -16.05 -3.25 4.52
N ALA A 108 -16.73 -2.41 5.31
CA ALA A 108 -16.90 -0.99 5.01
C ALA A 108 -15.54 -0.25 4.97
N SER A 109 -14.68 -0.50 5.97
CA SER A 109 -13.35 0.11 6.03
C SER A 109 -12.47 -0.30 4.84
N THR A 110 -12.50 -1.58 4.44
CA THR A 110 -11.78 -2.09 3.28
C THR A 110 -12.20 -1.37 2.00
N ILE A 111 -13.50 -1.22 1.75
CA ILE A 111 -14.01 -0.53 0.55
C ILE A 111 -13.54 0.93 0.55
N ILE A 112 -13.74 1.65 1.65
CA ILE A 112 -13.39 3.07 1.75
C ILE A 112 -11.88 3.27 1.58
N LEU A 113 -11.06 2.51 2.29
CA LEU A 113 -9.60 2.62 2.23
C LEU A 113 -9.06 2.18 0.88
N THR A 114 -9.70 1.23 0.20
CA THR A 114 -9.31 0.82 -1.16
C THR A 114 -9.56 1.96 -2.16
N ILE A 115 -10.73 2.59 -2.10
CA ILE A 115 -11.06 3.72 -2.98
C ILE A 115 -10.10 4.89 -2.73
N LEU A 116 -9.91 5.28 -1.46
CA LEU A 116 -9.02 6.37 -1.09
C LEU A 116 -7.57 6.07 -1.45
N GLY A 117 -7.10 4.85 -1.25
CA GLY A 117 -5.74 4.43 -1.55
C GLY A 117 -5.43 4.39 -3.04
N ILE A 118 -6.35 3.86 -3.86
CA ILE A 118 -6.19 3.84 -5.33
C ILE A 118 -6.26 5.25 -5.90
N LEU A 119 -7.32 6.00 -5.59
CA LEU A 119 -7.51 7.35 -6.13
C LEU A 119 -6.41 8.30 -5.64
N GLY A 120 -6.13 8.30 -4.33
CA GLY A 120 -5.09 9.12 -3.73
C GLY A 120 -3.70 8.76 -4.24
N GLY A 121 -3.35 7.46 -4.24
CA GLY A 121 -2.07 6.98 -4.72
C GLY A 121 -1.84 7.30 -6.21
N TRP A 122 -2.85 7.08 -7.06
CA TRP A 122 -2.76 7.38 -8.49
C TRP A 122 -2.66 8.88 -8.75
N TYR A 123 -3.60 9.66 -8.19
CA TYR A 123 -3.69 11.09 -8.44
C TYR A 123 -2.44 11.83 -7.93
N PHE A 124 -2.03 11.61 -6.67
CA PHE A 124 -0.87 12.29 -6.11
C PHE A 124 0.45 11.81 -6.72
N ARG A 125 0.54 10.58 -7.23
CA ARG A 125 1.68 10.16 -8.06
C ARG A 125 1.77 10.97 -9.36
N GLY A 126 0.63 11.20 -10.01
CA GLY A 126 0.54 12.04 -11.21
C GLY A 126 0.97 13.49 -10.93
N VAL A 127 0.48 14.07 -9.82
CA VAL A 127 0.86 15.41 -9.37
C VAL A 127 2.36 15.48 -9.05
N ALA A 128 2.88 14.54 -8.26
CA ALA A 128 4.28 14.49 -7.85
C ALA A 128 5.24 14.41 -9.05
N LYS A 129 4.90 13.62 -10.07
CA LYS A 129 5.69 13.53 -11.31
C LYS A 129 5.68 14.81 -12.13
N LYS A 130 4.57 15.56 -12.12
CA LYS A 130 4.44 16.82 -12.87
C LYS A 130 5.14 17.98 -12.16
N GLN A 131 5.05 18.03 -10.83
CA GLN A 131 5.54 19.15 -10.02
C GLN A 131 6.93 18.90 -9.41
N GLY A 132 7.49 17.69 -9.53
CA GLY A 132 8.79 17.33 -8.94
C GLY A 132 8.81 17.34 -7.40
N SER A 133 7.64 17.48 -6.77
CA SER A 133 7.48 17.52 -5.32
C SER A 133 6.04 17.16 -4.93
N LEU A 134 5.82 16.85 -3.66
CA LEU A 134 4.49 16.62 -3.10
C LEU A 134 4.43 17.28 -1.72
N SER A 135 3.32 17.96 -1.43
CA SER A 135 3.13 18.61 -0.13
C SER A 135 3.24 17.61 1.02
N LYS A 136 3.84 18.05 2.14
CA LYS A 136 3.96 17.23 3.36
C LYS A 136 2.60 16.75 3.86
N VAL A 137 1.57 17.59 3.78
CA VAL A 137 0.20 17.23 4.20
C VAL A 137 -0.34 16.06 3.37
N LEU A 138 -0.10 16.07 2.05
CA LEU A 138 -0.53 15.00 1.15
C LEU A 138 0.28 13.71 1.35
N MET A 139 1.58 13.82 1.66
CA MET A 139 2.37 12.64 2.04
C MET A 139 1.86 12.03 3.35
N VAL A 140 1.58 12.86 4.37
CA VAL A 140 1.07 12.40 5.66
C VAL A 140 -0.32 11.78 5.52
N SER A 141 -1.21 12.32 4.69
CA SER A 141 -2.52 11.71 4.46
C SER A 141 -2.41 10.33 3.81
N LEU A 142 -1.53 10.15 2.82
CA LEU A 142 -1.25 8.85 2.21
C LEU A 142 -0.65 7.84 3.21
N LEU A 143 0.27 8.30 4.06
CA LEU A 143 0.80 7.46 5.16
C LEU A 143 -0.29 7.09 6.17
N GLY A 144 -1.22 8.00 6.45
CA GLY A 144 -2.40 7.71 7.28
C GLY A 144 -3.28 6.63 6.68
N ILE A 145 -3.53 6.67 5.37
CA ILE A 145 -4.27 5.61 4.66
C ILE A 145 -3.55 4.26 4.81
N LEU A 146 -2.23 4.22 4.57
CA LEU A 146 -1.43 3.00 4.72
C LEU A 146 -1.49 2.43 6.15
N LEU A 147 -1.38 3.28 7.17
CA LEU A 147 -1.49 2.86 8.57
C LEU A 147 -2.87 2.28 8.89
N LEU A 148 -3.94 2.91 8.40
CA LEU A 148 -5.31 2.42 8.57
C LEU A 148 -5.52 1.07 7.86
N GLN A 149 -4.96 0.91 6.65
CA GLN A 149 -5.00 -0.38 5.94
C GLN A 149 -4.30 -1.48 6.74
N PHE A 150 -3.09 -1.21 7.25
CA PHE A 150 -2.37 -2.17 8.10
C PHE A 150 -3.16 -2.53 9.37
N PHE A 151 -3.84 -1.56 9.99
CA PHE A 151 -4.70 -1.81 11.14
C PHE A 151 -5.88 -2.73 10.78
N VAL A 152 -6.53 -2.53 9.63
CA VAL A 152 -7.62 -3.40 9.17
C VAL A 152 -7.09 -4.81 8.88
N GLU A 153 -5.97 -4.95 8.16
CA GLU A 153 -5.35 -6.26 7.88
C GLU A 153 -5.00 -7.01 9.15
N PHE A 154 -4.46 -6.32 10.17
CA PHE A 154 -4.18 -6.94 11.46
C PHE A 154 -5.46 -7.51 12.10
N ARG A 155 -6.58 -6.80 12.01
CA ARG A 155 -7.88 -7.25 12.53
C ARG A 155 -8.46 -8.40 11.70
N GLU A 156 -8.25 -8.39 10.38
CA GLU A 156 -8.56 -9.49 9.47
C GLU A 156 -7.77 -10.76 9.83
N LEU A 157 -6.48 -10.65 10.15
CA LEU A 157 -5.65 -11.77 10.60
C LEU A 157 -6.14 -12.36 11.92
N VAL A 158 -6.51 -11.51 12.89
CA VAL A 158 -7.10 -11.96 14.17
C VAL A 158 -8.43 -12.69 13.92
N PHE A 159 -9.25 -12.19 12.99
CA PHE A 159 -10.49 -12.85 12.59
C PHE A 159 -10.23 -14.22 11.97
N ILE A 160 -9.30 -14.33 11.01
CA ILE A 160 -8.92 -15.61 10.40
C ILE A 160 -8.46 -16.62 11.46
N ASN A 161 -7.60 -16.21 12.39
CA ASN A 161 -7.13 -17.09 13.46
C ASN A 161 -8.30 -17.60 14.32
N THR A 162 -9.29 -16.75 14.59
CA THR A 162 -10.51 -17.13 15.31
C THR A 162 -11.35 -18.13 14.51
N VAL A 163 -11.52 -17.89 13.20
CA VAL A 163 -12.22 -18.80 12.28
C VAL A 163 -11.54 -20.16 12.28
N ILE A 164 -10.23 -20.22 12.06
CA ILE A 164 -9.46 -21.48 12.00
C ILE A 164 -9.58 -22.25 13.31
N ARG A 165 -9.39 -21.59 14.46
CA ARG A 165 -9.49 -22.25 15.77
C ARG A 165 -10.87 -22.86 16.00
N LYS A 166 -11.93 -22.12 15.67
CA LYS A 166 -13.31 -22.62 15.82
C LYS A 166 -13.60 -23.77 14.87
N SER A 167 -13.22 -23.64 13.59
CA SER A 167 -13.40 -24.67 12.58
C SER A 167 -12.70 -25.99 12.95
N ILE A 168 -11.48 -25.93 13.48
CA ILE A 168 -10.76 -27.14 13.89
C ILE A 168 -11.48 -27.82 15.06
N GLY A 169 -11.90 -27.05 16.07
CA GLY A 169 -12.66 -27.59 17.20
C GLY A 169 -14.00 -28.22 16.80
N ASP A 170 -14.69 -27.63 15.83
CA ASP A 170 -15.97 -28.15 15.32
C ASP A 170 -15.80 -29.40 14.44
N ILE A 171 -14.71 -29.53 13.67
CA ILE A 171 -14.43 -30.70 12.82
C ILE A 171 -13.83 -31.86 13.64
N TYR A 172 -13.01 -31.56 14.65
CA TYR A 172 -12.34 -32.55 15.51
C TYR A 172 -12.64 -32.28 17.00
N PRO A 173 -13.85 -32.61 17.47
CA PRO A 173 -14.21 -32.40 18.87
C PRO A 173 -13.31 -33.25 19.79
N GLY A 174 -12.47 -32.60 20.61
CA GLY A 174 -11.60 -33.25 21.60
C GLY A 174 -10.09 -33.04 21.43
N LEU A 175 -9.66 -32.29 20.41
CA LEU A 175 -8.31 -31.69 20.28
C LEU A 175 -8.31 -30.25 20.80
#